data_AF-A0A966Y883-F1
#
_entry.id   AF-A0A966Y883-F1
#
_cell.length_a   1.000
_cell.length_b   1.000
_cell.length_c   1.000
_cell.angle_alpha   90.00
_cell.angle_beta   90.00
_cell.angle_gamma   90.00
#
_symmetry.space_group_name_H-M   'P 1'
#
loop_
_entity.id
_entity.type
_entity.pdbx_description
1 polymer ?
#
loop_
_entity_poly.entity_id
_entity_poly.type
_entity_poly.pdbx_seq_one_letter_code
_entity_poly.pdbx_strand_id
1 'polypeptide(L)'
;YLGKPGRADKGGLSIEEYRRRQAQHHRAEVEALLDTPYFIERARHIYGYDHFVCDSGGSICEVVDPADPNDPVLSCLSQSALMVWIEGSDAHTDELIKRFDRSPKPMCYQASFLDAKWEAYLAQNGVAADDVDPDNFVRWTYAQAMAHRQPLYRGMAKWGVKVTADEVAAVKTPDQFDVMIANALERNT
;
A
#
# COMPACT_ATOMS: atom_id res chain seq x y z
N TYR A 1 3.47 7.43 14.26
CA TYR A 1 4.17 6.23 14.79
C TYR A 1 5.40 5.88 13.96
N LEU A 2 5.27 5.44 12.69
CA LEU A 2 6.39 4.98 11.85
C LEU A 2 7.62 5.92 11.81
N GLY A 3 7.43 7.22 11.57
CA GLY A 3 8.53 8.17 11.45
C GLY A 3 9.32 8.01 10.15
N LYS A 4 10.56 8.51 10.13
CA LYS A 4 11.49 8.47 8.99
C LYS A 4 12.90 8.20 9.52
N PRO A 5 13.76 7.42 8.86
CA PRO A 5 15.12 7.18 9.34
C PRO A 5 16.03 8.38 9.05
N GLY A 6 17.03 8.60 9.92
CA GLY A 6 18.03 9.64 9.78
C GLY A 6 18.14 10.55 11.00
N ARG A 7 18.65 11.75 10.79
CA ARG A 7 18.97 12.77 11.80
C ARG A 7 17.85 13.07 12.79
N ALA A 8 18.12 12.85 14.08
CA ALA A 8 17.17 13.11 15.16
C ALA A 8 16.78 14.59 15.29
N ASP A 9 17.71 15.52 15.05
CA ASP A 9 17.45 16.97 15.10
C ASP A 9 16.54 17.46 13.96
N LYS A 10 16.36 16.65 12.92
CA LYS A 10 15.40 16.85 11.82
C LYS A 10 14.14 15.98 11.97
N GLY A 11 13.91 15.40 13.16
CA GLY A 11 12.76 14.53 13.43
C GLY A 11 12.90 13.11 12.88
N GLY A 12 14.12 12.69 12.55
CA GLY A 12 14.45 11.33 12.16
C GLY A 12 14.59 10.35 13.33
N LEU A 13 14.66 9.08 13.00
CA LEU A 13 14.89 7.96 13.91
C LEU A 13 16.18 7.23 13.51
N SER A 14 16.82 6.55 14.46
CA SER A 14 17.86 5.58 14.09
C SER A 14 17.26 4.52 13.15
N ILE A 15 18.08 3.98 12.24
CA ILE A 15 17.60 2.96 11.31
C ILE A 15 17.09 1.71 12.02
N GLU A 16 17.67 1.36 13.17
CA GLU A 16 17.22 0.25 14.01
C GLU A 16 15.81 0.49 14.57
N GLU A 17 15.56 1.66 15.14
CA GLU A 17 14.24 2.01 15.65
C GLU A 17 13.21 2.10 14.53
N TYR A 18 13.60 2.62 13.36
CA TYR A 18 12.74 2.68 12.18
C TYR A 18 12.35 1.27 11.70
N ARG A 19 13.31 0.34 11.57
CA ARG A 19 13.05 -1.07 11.23
C ARG A 19 12.14 -1.75 12.24
N ARG A 20 12.36 -1.51 13.53
CA ARG A 20 11.50 -2.04 14.61
C ARG A 20 10.05 -1.57 14.44
N ARG A 21 9.84 -0.28 14.15
CA ARG A 21 8.50 0.28 13.91
C ARG A 21 7.87 -0.22 12.61
N GLN A 22 8.64 -0.44 11.55
CA GLN A 22 8.17 -1.08 10.32
C GLN A 22 7.64 -2.50 10.60
N ALA A 23 8.40 -3.32 11.33
CA ALA A 23 7.98 -4.68 11.67
C ALA A 23 6.73 -4.70 12.59
N GLN A 24 6.57 -3.70 13.46
CA GLN A 24 5.35 -3.56 14.26
C GLN A 24 4.16 -3.14 13.40
N HIS A 25 4.35 -2.18 12.50
CA HIS A 25 3.30 -1.74 11.59
C HIS A 25 2.88 -2.84 10.61
N HIS A 26 3.82 -3.61 10.06
CA HIS A 26 3.52 -4.76 9.20
C HIS A 26 2.60 -5.75 9.92
N ARG A 27 2.92 -6.14 11.17
CA ARG A 27 2.06 -7.05 11.94
C ARG A 27 0.67 -6.46 12.18
N ALA A 28 0.61 -5.19 12.57
CA ALA A 28 -0.66 -4.51 12.81
C ALA A 28 -1.51 -4.38 11.54
N GLU A 29 -0.89 -4.12 10.38
CA GLU A 29 -1.57 -4.05 9.09
C GLU A 29 -2.13 -5.42 8.69
N VAL A 30 -1.34 -6.49 8.83
CA VAL A 30 -1.80 -7.87 8.59
C VAL A 30 -2.98 -8.22 9.48
N GLU A 31 -2.88 -7.98 10.79
CA GLU A 31 -3.97 -8.25 11.73
C GLU A 31 -5.23 -7.43 11.39
N ALA A 32 -5.09 -6.15 11.07
CA ALA A 32 -6.21 -5.30 10.68
C ALA A 32 -6.90 -5.77 9.38
N LEU A 33 -6.14 -6.25 8.41
CA LEU A 33 -6.69 -6.81 7.18
C LEU A 33 -7.42 -8.14 7.44
N LEU A 34 -6.88 -8.99 8.32
CA LEU A 34 -7.50 -10.26 8.71
C LEU A 34 -8.78 -10.08 9.55
N ASP A 35 -8.98 -8.93 10.18
CA ASP A 35 -10.23 -8.59 10.89
C ASP A 35 -11.39 -8.23 9.94
N THR A 36 -11.17 -8.13 8.62
CA THR A 36 -12.20 -7.78 7.63
C THR A 36 -13.48 -8.61 7.75
N PRO A 37 -13.45 -9.96 7.81
CA PRO A 37 -14.66 -10.77 7.93
C PRO A 37 -15.43 -10.49 9.23
N TYR A 38 -14.68 -10.30 10.33
CA TYR A 38 -15.26 -9.95 11.63
C TYR A 38 -15.96 -8.58 11.57
N PHE A 39 -15.38 -7.59 10.91
CA PHE A 39 -16.02 -6.28 10.73
C PHE A 39 -17.28 -6.37 9.87
N ILE A 40 -17.28 -7.17 8.79
CA ILE A 40 -18.45 -7.42 7.96
C ILE A 40 -19.59 -8.01 8.79
N GLU A 41 -19.32 -9.08 9.55
CA GLU A 41 -20.33 -9.74 10.39
C GLU A 41 -20.88 -8.78 11.45
N ARG A 42 -19.99 -8.06 12.14
CA ARG A 42 -20.36 -7.12 13.20
C ARG A 42 -21.17 -5.95 12.68
N ALA A 43 -20.82 -5.41 11.51
CA ALA A 43 -21.55 -4.33 10.87
C ALA A 43 -23.00 -4.75 10.54
N ARG A 44 -23.18 -5.97 10.03
CA ARG A 44 -24.51 -6.54 9.79
C ARG A 44 -25.27 -6.75 11.09
N HIS A 45 -24.65 -7.34 12.11
CA HIS A 45 -25.34 -7.67 13.37
C HIS A 45 -25.75 -6.43 14.18
N ILE A 46 -24.89 -5.42 14.27
CA ILE A 46 -25.14 -4.22 15.10
C ILE A 46 -25.96 -3.17 14.35
N TYR A 47 -25.66 -2.96 13.06
CA TYR A 47 -26.21 -1.84 12.30
C TYR A 47 -27.14 -2.26 11.16
N GLY A 48 -27.24 -3.55 10.84
CA GLY A 48 -28.04 -4.04 9.71
C GLY A 48 -27.47 -3.66 8.35
N TYR A 49 -26.16 -3.40 8.24
CA TYR A 49 -25.54 -3.07 6.96
C TYR A 49 -25.35 -4.33 6.11
N ASP A 50 -26.00 -4.35 4.94
CA ASP A 50 -25.91 -5.44 3.99
C ASP A 50 -24.67 -5.37 3.09
N HIS A 51 -24.16 -4.16 2.87
CA HIS A 51 -23.04 -3.87 1.97
C HIS A 51 -21.83 -3.34 2.74
N PHE A 52 -20.64 -3.82 2.35
CA PHE A 52 -19.37 -3.43 2.94
C PHE A 52 -18.39 -3.00 1.86
N VAL A 53 -17.76 -1.85 2.05
CA VAL A 53 -16.69 -1.33 1.19
C VAL A 53 -15.54 -0.90 2.08
N CYS A 54 -14.33 -1.35 1.75
CA CYS A 54 -13.12 -1.02 2.48
C CYS A 54 -12.09 -0.42 1.53
N ASP A 55 -11.65 0.81 1.81
CA ASP A 55 -10.48 1.41 1.18
C ASP A 55 -9.23 0.95 1.96
N SER A 56 -8.49 0.01 1.38
CA SER A 56 -7.27 -0.51 2.00
C SER A 56 -6.13 0.50 1.93
N GLY A 57 -5.24 0.51 2.92
CA GLY A 57 -4.01 1.27 2.83
C GLY A 57 -3.20 0.88 1.58
N GLY A 58 -2.60 1.87 0.89
CA GLY A 58 -1.69 1.61 -0.22
C GLY A 58 -0.40 0.85 0.17
N SER A 59 -0.24 0.53 1.45
CA SER A 59 0.75 -0.35 2.04
C SER A 59 0.36 -1.83 1.97
N ILE A 60 -0.86 -2.20 1.58
CA ILE A 60 -1.31 -3.59 1.54
C ILE A 60 -0.36 -4.49 0.73
N CYS A 61 0.14 -4.00 -0.40
CA CYS A 61 1.10 -4.71 -1.24
C CYS A 61 2.45 -4.98 -0.55
N GLU A 62 2.77 -4.27 0.54
CA GLU A 62 4.01 -4.43 1.31
C GLU A 62 3.91 -5.51 2.39
N VAL A 63 2.70 -6.02 2.66
CA VAL A 63 2.42 -6.96 3.77
C VAL A 63 1.81 -8.29 3.31
N VAL A 64 1.78 -8.51 2.01
CA VAL A 64 1.28 -9.74 1.36
C VAL A 64 2.29 -10.25 0.33
N ASP A 65 2.19 -11.53 -0.01
CA ASP A 65 2.90 -12.13 -1.14
C ASP A 65 1.91 -12.58 -2.24
N PRO A 66 1.71 -11.80 -3.30
CA PRO A 66 0.79 -12.15 -4.36
C PRO A 66 1.21 -13.36 -5.22
N ALA A 67 2.46 -13.83 -5.07
CA ALA A 67 2.94 -15.03 -5.75
C ALA A 67 2.66 -16.31 -4.96
N ASP A 68 2.41 -16.22 -3.65
CA ASP A 68 1.99 -17.35 -2.82
C ASP A 68 0.48 -17.58 -2.98
N PRO A 69 0.03 -18.67 -3.62
CA PRO A 69 -1.39 -18.96 -3.77
C PRO A 69 -2.10 -19.27 -2.45
N ASN A 70 -1.37 -19.39 -1.34
CA ASN A 70 -1.91 -19.58 0.00
C ASN A 70 -1.61 -18.39 0.92
N ASP A 71 -1.29 -17.21 0.38
CA ASP A 71 -1.09 -16.01 1.19
C ASP A 71 -2.33 -15.81 2.10
N PRO A 72 -2.15 -15.75 3.43
CA PRO A 72 -3.26 -15.80 4.36
C PRO A 72 -4.15 -14.56 4.28
N VAL A 73 -3.58 -13.39 3.99
CA VAL A 73 -4.30 -12.13 3.89
C VAL A 73 -5.11 -12.10 2.60
N LEU A 74 -4.48 -12.37 1.45
CA LEU A 74 -5.16 -12.38 0.16
C LEU A 74 -6.24 -13.47 0.10
N SER A 75 -6.00 -14.63 0.70
CA SER A 75 -7.00 -15.69 0.82
C SER A 75 -8.19 -15.24 1.66
N CYS A 76 -7.95 -14.65 2.82
CA CYS A 76 -9.01 -14.16 3.70
C CYS A 76 -9.86 -13.06 3.01
N LEU A 77 -9.18 -12.09 2.39
CA LEU A 77 -9.85 -10.95 1.75
C LEU A 77 -10.67 -11.39 0.54
N SER A 78 -10.11 -12.19 -0.37
CA SER A 78 -10.79 -12.65 -1.59
C SER A 78 -12.00 -13.55 -1.31
N GLN A 79 -12.01 -14.27 -0.18
CA GLN A 79 -13.17 -15.05 0.27
C GLN A 79 -14.29 -14.19 0.88
N SER A 80 -13.95 -12.99 1.35
CA SER A 80 -14.86 -12.14 2.13
C SER A 80 -15.40 -10.94 1.34
N ALA A 81 -14.63 -10.45 0.37
CA ALA A 81 -14.96 -9.29 -0.44
C ALA A 81 -14.35 -9.40 -1.85
N LEU A 82 -14.95 -8.71 -2.81
CA LEU A 82 -14.34 -8.56 -4.13
C LEU A 82 -13.13 -7.63 -4.01
N MET A 83 -11.94 -8.16 -4.25
CA MET A 83 -10.72 -7.34 -4.32
C MET A 83 -10.72 -6.54 -5.62
N VAL A 84 -10.50 -5.22 -5.52
CA VAL A 84 -10.49 -4.30 -6.67
C VAL A 84 -9.18 -3.52 -6.67
N TRP A 85 -8.35 -3.77 -7.67
CA TRP A 85 -7.15 -2.95 -7.90
C TRP A 85 -7.48 -1.79 -8.82
N ILE A 86 -7.20 -0.57 -8.35
CA ILE A 86 -7.24 0.67 -9.14
C ILE A 86 -5.86 0.87 -9.80
N GLU A 87 -5.75 0.52 -11.08
CA GLU A 87 -4.54 0.67 -11.88
C GLU A 87 -4.33 2.14 -12.26
N GLY A 88 -3.24 2.72 -11.76
CA GLY A 88 -2.77 4.04 -12.17
C GLY A 88 -1.96 3.98 -13.46
N SER A 89 -2.03 5.04 -14.27
CA SER A 89 -1.13 5.24 -15.41
C SER A 89 0.26 5.73 -14.98
N ASP A 90 1.21 5.76 -15.90
CA ASP A 90 2.54 6.36 -15.67
C ASP A 90 2.41 7.84 -15.26
N ALA A 91 1.52 8.59 -15.92
CA ALA A 91 1.22 9.98 -15.56
C ALA A 91 0.63 10.12 -14.15
N HIS A 92 -0.20 9.15 -13.72
CA HIS A 92 -0.70 9.09 -12.35
C HIS A 92 0.44 8.84 -11.35
N THR A 93 1.37 7.94 -11.68
CA THR A 93 2.55 7.65 -10.85
C THR A 93 3.44 8.88 -10.68
N ASP A 94 3.71 9.61 -11.77
CA ASP A 94 4.48 10.86 -11.73
C ASP A 94 3.82 11.91 -10.83
N GLU A 95 2.49 12.04 -10.90
CA GLU A 95 1.74 12.97 -10.05
C GLU A 95 1.79 12.55 -8.57
N LEU A 96 1.74 11.25 -8.28
CA LEU A 96 1.92 10.74 -6.91
C LEU A 96 3.32 11.07 -6.36
N ILE A 97 4.37 10.93 -7.19
CA ILE A 97 5.75 11.30 -6.81
C ILE A 97 5.83 12.80 -6.52
N LYS A 98 5.32 13.66 -7.42
CA LYS A 98 5.31 15.12 -7.22
C LYS A 98 4.57 15.54 -5.95
N ARG A 99 3.44 14.89 -5.64
CA ARG A 99 2.68 15.15 -4.41
C ARG A 99 3.47 14.73 -3.18
N PHE A 100 4.11 13.56 -3.23
CA PHE A 100 4.94 13.08 -2.13
C PHE A 100 6.16 13.98 -1.89
N ASP A 101 6.83 14.45 -2.94
CA ASP A 101 7.97 15.37 -2.82
C ASP A 101 7.60 16.67 -2.12
N ARG A 102 6.39 17.19 -2.39
CA ARG A 102 5.88 18.42 -1.76
C ARG A 102 5.60 18.26 -0.27
N SER A 103 5.16 17.07 0.15
CA SER A 103 4.76 16.78 1.53
C SER A 103 5.11 15.33 1.89
N PRO A 104 6.40 15.03 2.15
CA PRO A 104 6.85 13.68 2.42
C PRO A 104 6.28 13.19 3.75
N LYS A 105 5.70 11.99 3.71
CA LYS A 105 5.09 11.34 4.87
C LYS A 105 5.78 10.01 5.16
N PRO A 106 5.71 9.50 6.40
CA PRO A 106 6.13 8.14 6.72
C PRO A 106 5.48 7.10 5.79
N MET A 107 6.23 6.09 5.39
CA MET A 107 5.81 5.05 4.46
C MET A 107 6.09 3.66 5.04
N CYS A 108 5.22 2.68 4.77
CA CYS A 108 5.50 1.27 5.03
C CYS A 108 6.28 0.66 3.85
N TYR A 109 7.23 -0.23 4.14
CA TYR A 109 8.02 -0.93 3.14
C TYR A 109 8.19 -2.40 3.53
N GLN A 110 8.27 -3.29 2.54
CA GLN A 110 8.86 -4.62 2.74
C GLN A 110 10.28 -4.48 3.31
N ALA A 111 10.61 -5.32 4.28
CA ALA A 111 11.88 -5.23 5.01
C ALA A 111 13.10 -5.35 4.09
N SER A 112 13.09 -6.32 3.18
CA SER A 112 14.17 -6.53 2.20
C SER A 112 14.33 -5.34 1.25
N PHE A 113 13.24 -4.74 0.80
CA PHE A 113 13.27 -3.53 -0.03
C PHE A 113 13.88 -2.36 0.76
N LEU A 114 13.41 -2.12 1.99
CA LEU A 114 13.93 -1.04 2.83
C LEU A 114 15.44 -1.19 3.08
N ASP A 115 15.90 -2.39 3.43
CA ASP A 115 17.30 -2.64 3.73
C ASP A 115 18.19 -2.37 2.51
N ALA A 116 17.80 -2.88 1.34
CA ALA A 116 18.52 -2.63 0.10
C ALA A 116 18.56 -1.15 -0.27
N LYS A 117 17.45 -0.42 -0.09
CA LYS A 117 17.38 1.02 -0.40
C LYS A 117 18.15 1.88 0.59
N TRP A 118 18.15 1.51 1.86
CA TRP A 118 18.95 2.19 2.88
C TRP A 118 20.45 2.10 2.56
N GLU A 119 20.96 0.89 2.30
CA GLU A 119 22.36 0.68 1.94
C GLU A 119 22.75 1.41 0.66
N ALA A 120 21.91 1.32 -0.38
CA ALA A 120 22.14 2.02 -1.64
C ALA A 120 22.16 3.55 -1.45
N TYR A 121 21.29 4.11 -0.61
CA TYR A 121 21.26 5.54 -0.35
C TYR A 121 22.54 6.02 0.34
N LEU A 122 23.01 5.31 1.36
CA LEU A 122 24.25 5.66 2.05
C LEU A 122 25.45 5.61 1.10
N ALA A 123 25.56 4.55 0.31
CA ALA A 123 26.66 4.37 -0.63
C ALA A 123 26.65 5.43 -1.75
N GLN A 124 25.49 5.74 -2.31
CA GLN A 124 25.36 6.71 -3.40
C GLN A 124 25.66 8.15 -2.95
N ASN A 125 25.30 8.50 -1.71
CA ASN A 125 25.45 9.87 -1.19
C ASN A 125 26.71 10.06 -0.34
N GLY A 126 27.41 8.98 0.02
CA GLY A 126 28.61 9.06 0.86
C GLY A 126 28.33 9.63 2.26
N VAL A 127 27.14 9.38 2.81
CA VAL A 127 26.70 9.90 4.11
C VAL A 127 26.64 8.80 5.16
N ALA A 128 26.94 9.14 6.41
CA ALA A 128 26.72 8.24 7.52
C ALA A 128 25.21 8.14 7.86
N ALA A 129 24.81 7.01 8.45
CA ALA A 129 23.41 6.74 8.81
C ALA A 129 22.78 7.86 9.66
N ASP A 130 23.53 8.38 10.63
CA ASP A 130 23.05 9.41 11.56
C ASP A 130 23.04 10.82 10.93
N ASP A 131 23.66 11.00 9.76
CA ASP A 131 23.70 12.27 9.03
C ASP A 131 22.65 12.37 7.92
N VAL A 132 21.93 11.28 7.65
CA VAL A 132 20.86 11.25 6.64
C VAL A 132 19.78 12.27 6.98
N ASP A 133 19.44 13.13 6.01
CA ASP A 133 18.24 13.94 6.09
C ASP A 133 17.01 13.04 5.86
N PRO A 134 16.09 12.92 6.84
CA PRO A 134 14.98 11.98 6.74
C PRO A 134 14.04 12.26 5.57
N ASP A 135 13.85 13.53 5.19
CA ASP A 135 12.99 13.90 4.08
C ASP A 135 13.64 13.60 2.74
N ASN A 136 14.95 13.83 2.61
CA ASN A 136 15.67 13.48 1.39
C ASN A 136 15.66 11.97 1.15
N PHE A 137 15.86 11.16 2.19
CA PHE A 137 15.81 9.71 2.06
C PHE A 137 14.44 9.21 1.62
N VAL A 138 13.35 9.67 2.26
CA VAL A 138 12.01 9.16 1.90
C VAL A 138 11.55 9.63 0.52
N ARG A 139 11.90 10.85 0.09
CA ARG A 139 11.63 11.30 -1.30
C ARG A 139 12.33 10.41 -2.32
N TRP A 140 13.62 10.19 -2.11
CA TRP A 140 14.44 9.34 -2.98
C TRP A 140 13.92 7.89 -3.00
N THR A 141 13.53 7.35 -1.84
CA THR A 141 13.02 5.98 -1.72
C THR A 141 11.60 5.84 -2.29
N TYR A 142 10.76 6.86 -2.18
CA TYR A 142 9.36 6.80 -2.63
C TYR A 142 9.23 6.58 -4.14
N ALA A 143 10.01 7.29 -4.95
CA ALA A 143 10.01 7.09 -6.40
C ALA A 143 10.33 5.64 -6.78
N GLN A 144 11.29 5.03 -6.07
CA GLN A 144 11.67 3.63 -6.27
C GLN A 144 10.62 2.66 -5.73
N ALA A 145 9.94 3.02 -4.64
CA ALA A 145 8.86 2.23 -4.06
C ALA A 145 7.66 2.16 -5.03
N MET A 146 7.38 3.22 -5.79
CA MET A 146 6.33 3.17 -6.82
C MET A 146 6.63 2.12 -7.88
N ALA A 147 7.87 2.05 -8.37
CA ALA A 147 8.30 1.01 -9.31
C ALA A 147 8.26 -0.39 -8.69
N HIS A 148 8.64 -0.53 -7.41
CA HIS A 148 8.60 -1.79 -6.66
C HIS A 148 7.18 -2.32 -6.45
N ARG A 149 6.23 -1.43 -6.15
CA ARG A 149 4.84 -1.80 -5.84
C ARG A 149 4.03 -2.22 -7.07
N GLN A 150 4.34 -1.69 -8.25
CA GLN A 150 3.62 -2.01 -9.47
C GLN A 150 3.51 -3.52 -9.77
N PRO A 151 4.60 -4.31 -9.77
CA PRO A 151 4.49 -5.76 -9.97
C PRO A 151 3.72 -6.46 -8.84
N LEU A 152 3.79 -5.96 -7.60
CA LEU A 152 3.05 -6.52 -6.47
C LEU A 152 1.54 -6.31 -6.65
N TYR A 153 1.11 -5.08 -6.95
CA TYR A 153 -0.30 -4.79 -7.25
C TYR A 153 -0.82 -5.58 -8.45
N ARG A 154 -0.01 -5.70 -9.51
CA ARG A 154 -0.36 -6.54 -10.66
C ARG A 154 -0.52 -8.02 -10.28
N GLY A 155 0.31 -8.51 -9.37
CA GLY A 155 0.17 -9.85 -8.80
C GLY A 155 -1.15 -10.01 -8.03
N MET A 156 -1.51 -9.02 -7.20
CA MET A 156 -2.74 -9.01 -6.41
C MET A 156 -3.99 -9.00 -7.29
N ALA A 157 -3.94 -8.42 -8.49
CA ALA A 157 -5.05 -8.38 -9.44
C ALA A 157 -5.61 -9.78 -9.77
N LYS A 158 -4.79 -10.84 -9.63
CA LYS A 158 -5.20 -12.24 -9.83
C LYS A 158 -6.20 -12.75 -8.78
N TRP A 159 -6.30 -12.06 -7.64
CA TRP A 159 -7.18 -12.38 -6.52
C TRP A 159 -8.52 -11.64 -6.59
N GLY A 160 -8.77 -10.88 -7.66
CA GLY A 160 -9.97 -10.09 -7.83
C GLY A 160 -10.08 -9.50 -9.23
N VAL A 161 -10.44 -8.22 -9.32
CA VAL A 161 -10.61 -7.50 -10.58
C VAL A 161 -9.75 -6.24 -10.65
N LYS A 162 -9.59 -5.73 -11.87
CA LYS A 162 -8.86 -4.51 -12.16
C LYS A 162 -9.78 -3.47 -12.80
N VAL A 163 -9.66 -2.24 -12.32
CA VAL A 163 -10.25 -1.02 -12.91
C VAL A 163 -9.15 0.02 -13.08
N THR A 164 -9.30 0.91 -14.04
CA THR A 164 -8.36 2.02 -14.24
C THR A 164 -8.73 3.22 -13.37
N ALA A 165 -7.74 4.05 -13.02
CA ALA A 165 -7.99 5.32 -12.33
C ALA A 165 -8.98 6.23 -13.08
N ASP A 166 -8.98 6.18 -14.41
CA ASP A 166 -9.89 6.97 -15.26
C ASP A 166 -11.33 6.45 -15.20
N GLU A 167 -11.54 5.12 -15.21
CA GLU A 167 -12.86 4.51 -14.97
C GLU A 167 -13.42 4.96 -13.61
N VAL A 168 -12.61 4.88 -12.55
CA VAL A 168 -13.02 5.30 -11.20
C VAL A 168 -13.32 6.80 -11.16
N ALA A 169 -12.51 7.64 -11.82
CA ALA A 169 -12.71 9.09 -11.86
C ALA A 169 -13.98 9.49 -12.62
N ALA A 170 -14.45 8.67 -13.57
CA ALA A 170 -15.69 8.91 -14.31
C ALA A 170 -16.95 8.60 -13.50
N VAL A 171 -16.87 7.76 -12.46
CA VAL A 171 -18.00 7.42 -11.59
C VAL A 171 -18.46 8.66 -10.79
N LYS A 172 -19.77 8.92 -10.81
CA LYS A 172 -20.46 9.99 -10.09
C LYS A 172 -21.70 9.51 -9.33
N THR A 173 -22.19 8.31 -9.60
CA THR A 173 -23.37 7.73 -8.96
C THR A 173 -23.13 6.27 -8.55
N PRO A 174 -23.92 5.74 -7.60
CA PRO A 174 -23.89 4.31 -7.26
C PRO A 174 -24.10 3.40 -8.47
N ASP A 175 -25.09 3.68 -9.32
CA ASP A 175 -25.33 2.86 -10.52
C ASP A 175 -24.13 2.81 -11.47
N GLN A 176 -23.39 3.92 -11.61
CA GLN A 176 -22.18 3.96 -12.41
C GLN A 176 -21.03 3.16 -11.78
N PHE A 177 -20.96 3.13 -10.45
CA PHE A 177 -20.02 2.26 -9.73
C PHE A 177 -20.34 0.79 -10.00
N ASP A 178 -21.60 0.39 -9.88
CA ASP A 178 -22.04 -0.98 -10.12
C ASP A 178 -21.74 -1.42 -11.57
N VAL A 179 -22.00 -0.56 -12.56
CA VAL A 179 -21.65 -0.83 -13.96
C VAL A 179 -20.14 -0.97 -14.17
N MET A 180 -19.33 -0.12 -13.54
CA MET A 180 -17.86 -0.21 -13.62
C MET A 180 -17.36 -1.56 -13.07
N ILE A 181 -17.89 -1.99 -11.93
CA ILE A 181 -17.51 -3.27 -11.31
C ILE A 181 -18.01 -4.46 -12.14
N ALA A 182 -19.23 -4.41 -12.67
CA ALA A 182 -19.77 -5.45 -13.55
C ALA A 182 -18.89 -5.64 -14.80
N ASN A 183 -18.52 -4.53 -15.47
CA ASN A 183 -17.61 -4.57 -16.62
C ASN A 183 -16.23 -5.15 -16.24
N ALA A 184 -15.74 -4.86 -15.03
CA ALA A 184 -14.47 -5.40 -14.54
C ALA A 184 -14.53 -6.92 -14.30
N LEU A 185 -15.65 -7.42 -13.81
CA LEU A 185 -15.90 -8.86 -13.64
C LEU A 185 -15.95 -9.56 -15.00
N GLU A 186 -16.71 -9.01 -15.97
CA GLU A 186 -16.83 -9.59 -17.32
C GLU A 186 -15.47 -9.75 -18.03
N ARG A 187 -14.57 -8.78 -17.86
CA ARG A 187 -13.19 -8.84 -18.42
C ARG A 187 -12.31 -9.95 -17.82
N ASN A 188 -12.63 -10.44 -16.63
CA ASN A 188 -11.85 -11.45 -15.90
C ASN A 188 -12.44 -12.88 -16.03
N THR A 189 -13.53 -13.04 -16.77
CA THR A 189 -14.11 -14.32 -17.20
C THR A 189 -13.50 -14.80 -18.52
#